data_AF-A0AAZ3S446-F1
#
_entry.id   AF-A0AAZ3S446-F1
#
_cell.length_a   1.000
_cell.length_b   1.000
_cell.length_c   1.000
_cell.angle_alpha   90.00
_cell.angle_beta   90.00
_cell.angle_gamma   90.00
#
_symmetry.space_group_name_H-M   'P 1'
#
loop_
_entity.id
_entity.type
_entity.pdbx_description
1 polymer ?
#
loop_
_entity_poly.entity_id
_entity_poly.type
_entity_poly.pdbx_seq_one_letter_code
_entity_poly.pdbx_strand_id
1 'polypeptide(L)'
;MAISWIYKVWILLLPIVDCALSSYSEDQCSWRGSGLSQQQGSVEQISLHCSEGALDWLYPKGALRLTLSPRLPSAAVGPGGSSSGLITACVKPSEHFHGAQLYLERDGVLELLVGDRLEESPPTRVRCFSRLPGEKVALFLQATPHQDISRRIASFRYELRGDWTVRLSLDSNPISSNEGACRPCNNTELLMAVCTSDFVVRGNIEAVDEDSELRAAVIKVSTTRVFRQKYALFTGTGRLTLSGEIRTLLQCGVRPGAGSFLFTGRIHFGEAWLGCAPRYKDFLQAYTQAKLVQQLPCELAVD
;
A
#
# COMPACT_ATOMS: atom_id res chain seq x y z
N MET A 1 18.74 -54.25 -55.97
CA MET A 1 18.69 -54.75 -54.58
C MET A 1 20.03 -54.42 -53.93
N ALA A 2 20.00 -53.82 -52.73
CA ALA A 2 21.13 -53.27 -51.94
C ALA A 2 21.71 -51.92 -52.47
N ILE A 3 21.33 -50.75 -51.91
CA ILE A 3 21.76 -50.11 -50.63
C ILE A 3 23.21 -49.58 -50.79
N SER A 4 23.60 -48.31 -50.57
CA SER A 4 23.01 -47.12 -49.97
C SER A 4 23.70 -45.90 -50.58
N TRP A 5 22.91 -44.86 -50.86
CA TRP A 5 23.29 -43.59 -51.46
C TRP A 5 23.92 -42.67 -50.38
N ILE A 6 25.23 -42.41 -50.45
CA ILE A 6 25.99 -41.48 -49.57
C ILE A 6 25.76 -40.05 -50.04
N TYR A 7 24.75 -39.37 -49.51
CA TYR A 7 24.63 -37.91 -49.63
C TYR A 7 23.76 -37.39 -48.49
N LYS A 8 24.35 -36.52 -47.67
CA LYS A 8 23.80 -35.25 -47.17
C LYS A 8 24.38 -34.94 -45.79
N VAL A 9 25.58 -34.34 -45.82
CA VAL A 9 25.96 -33.33 -44.84
C VAL A 9 25.09 -32.11 -45.14
N TRP A 10 24.08 -31.86 -44.33
CA TRP A 10 23.48 -30.52 -44.18
C TRP A 10 23.41 -30.23 -42.69
N ILE A 11 24.49 -29.58 -42.22
CA ILE A 11 24.52 -28.79 -41.01
C ILE A 11 23.43 -27.73 -41.16
N LEU A 12 22.48 -27.69 -40.23
CA LEU A 12 21.81 -26.48 -39.74
C LEU A 12 20.95 -26.90 -38.53
N LEU A 13 21.63 -27.09 -37.39
CA LEU A 13 21.02 -26.98 -36.07
C LEU A 13 20.59 -25.52 -35.89
N LEU A 14 19.34 -25.22 -36.23
CA LEU A 14 18.63 -24.06 -35.72
C LEU A 14 18.02 -24.48 -34.37
N PRO A 15 18.63 -24.15 -33.22
CA PRO A 15 17.83 -24.10 -32.01
C PRO A 15 16.86 -22.93 -32.24
N ILE A 16 15.59 -23.25 -32.41
CA ILE A 16 14.52 -22.27 -32.18
C ILE A 16 14.65 -21.96 -30.69
N VAL A 17 15.43 -20.92 -30.40
CA VAL A 17 15.33 -20.17 -29.16
C VAL A 17 13.93 -19.60 -29.22
N ASP A 18 12.97 -20.36 -28.68
CA ASP A 18 11.74 -19.77 -28.19
C ASP A 18 12.21 -18.77 -27.15
N CYS A 19 12.34 -17.51 -27.59
CA CYS A 19 12.36 -16.38 -26.71
C CYS A 19 11.08 -16.52 -25.90
N ALA A 20 11.21 -17.10 -24.71
CA ALA A 20 10.30 -16.82 -23.63
C ALA A 20 10.31 -15.31 -23.51
N LEU A 21 9.33 -14.67 -24.15
CA LEU A 21 8.92 -13.33 -23.84
C LEU A 21 8.38 -13.44 -22.41
N SER A 22 9.31 -13.45 -21.45
CA SER A 22 8.99 -13.11 -20.09
C SER A 22 8.54 -11.66 -20.15
N SER A 23 7.24 -11.46 -20.31
CA SER A 23 6.57 -10.23 -19.91
C SER A 23 6.67 -10.16 -18.39
N TYR A 24 7.90 -9.99 -17.89
CA TYR A 24 8.18 -9.81 -16.48
C TYR A 24 7.95 -8.34 -16.15
N SER A 25 6.68 -7.98 -16.13
CA SER A 25 6.20 -6.71 -15.62
C SER A 25 4.76 -6.90 -15.17
N GLU A 26 4.54 -7.79 -14.21
CA GLU A 26 3.36 -7.74 -13.35
C GLU A 26 3.80 -7.23 -11.98
N ASP A 27 3.12 -6.21 -11.49
CA ASP A 27 3.37 -5.58 -10.20
C ASP A 27 3.36 -6.63 -9.08
N GLN A 28 4.52 -7.10 -8.62
CA GLN A 28 4.65 -8.16 -7.59
C GLN A 28 4.11 -7.77 -6.19
N CYS A 29 3.48 -6.60 -6.09
CA CYS A 29 2.81 -6.10 -4.91
C CYS A 29 1.29 -6.26 -4.98
N SER A 30 0.70 -6.29 -6.18
CA SER A 30 -0.75 -6.32 -6.35
C SER A 30 -1.18 -7.37 -7.35
N TRP A 31 -2.32 -8.00 -7.13
CA TRP A 31 -2.86 -8.98 -8.05
C TRP A 31 -4.27 -8.61 -8.47
N ARG A 32 -4.56 -8.81 -9.76
CA ARG A 32 -5.90 -8.64 -10.31
C ARG A 32 -6.19 -9.81 -11.25
N GLY A 33 -7.30 -10.50 -11.00
CA GLY A 33 -7.68 -11.66 -11.81
C GLY A 33 -9.18 -11.93 -11.77
N SER A 34 -9.62 -12.91 -12.56
CA SER A 34 -11.02 -13.30 -12.69
C SER A 34 -11.23 -14.76 -12.28
N GLY A 35 -12.24 -15.03 -11.45
CA GLY A 35 -12.62 -16.41 -11.13
C GLY A 35 -13.24 -17.16 -12.32
N LEU A 36 -13.68 -16.46 -13.37
CA LEU A 36 -14.28 -17.11 -14.55
C LEU A 36 -13.27 -17.93 -15.37
N SER A 37 -11.99 -17.59 -15.32
CA SER A 37 -10.90 -18.36 -15.95
C SER A 37 -10.43 -19.54 -15.10
N GLN A 38 -10.90 -19.66 -13.85
CA GLN A 38 -10.44 -20.67 -12.93
C GLN A 38 -11.14 -22.02 -13.19
N GLN A 39 -10.35 -23.10 -13.17
CA GLN A 39 -10.87 -24.47 -13.27
C GLN A 39 -11.77 -24.79 -12.07
N GLN A 40 -12.84 -25.55 -12.29
CA GLN A 40 -13.73 -25.96 -11.19
C GLN A 40 -12.96 -26.78 -10.16
N GLY A 41 -13.11 -26.42 -8.89
CA GLY A 41 -12.46 -27.11 -7.77
C GLY A 41 -10.96 -26.85 -7.61
N SER A 42 -10.35 -25.95 -8.40
CA SER A 42 -8.95 -25.58 -8.22
C SER A 42 -8.79 -24.47 -7.17
N VAL A 43 -7.60 -24.40 -6.57
CA VAL A 43 -7.16 -23.28 -5.72
C VAL A 43 -5.98 -22.60 -6.41
N GLU A 44 -6.15 -21.35 -6.81
CA GLU A 44 -5.07 -20.58 -7.43
C GLU A 44 -4.12 -20.06 -6.34
N GLN A 45 -2.81 -20.29 -6.51
CA GLN A 45 -1.78 -19.86 -5.57
C GLN A 45 -1.19 -18.53 -6.04
N ILE A 46 -1.27 -17.50 -5.20
CA ILE A 46 -0.76 -16.17 -5.49
C ILE A 46 0.30 -15.84 -4.45
N SER A 47 1.46 -15.34 -4.87
CA SER A 47 2.53 -14.89 -3.97
C SER A 47 2.85 -13.44 -4.24
N LEU A 48 2.66 -12.59 -3.23
CA LEU A 48 2.99 -11.17 -3.29
C LEU A 48 4.18 -10.88 -2.37
N HIS A 49 5.14 -10.13 -2.90
CA HIS A 49 6.43 -9.96 -2.27
C HIS A 49 6.63 -8.56 -1.67
N CYS A 50 5.57 -7.79 -1.44
CA CYS A 50 5.68 -6.42 -0.97
C CYS A 50 5.17 -6.25 0.46
N SER A 51 5.58 -5.17 1.12
CA SER A 51 5.04 -4.77 2.43
C SER A 51 3.64 -4.18 2.32
N GLU A 52 3.17 -3.83 1.13
CA GLU A 52 1.83 -3.33 0.91
C GLU A 52 1.40 -3.59 -0.53
N GLY A 53 0.08 -3.62 -0.75
CA GLY A 53 -0.49 -3.79 -2.08
C GLY A 53 -1.99 -4.03 -2.05
N ALA A 54 -2.52 -4.54 -3.17
CA ALA A 54 -3.95 -4.79 -3.34
C ALA A 54 -4.22 -6.13 -4.00
N LEU A 55 -5.39 -6.70 -3.71
CA LEU A 55 -5.94 -7.85 -4.42
C LEU A 55 -7.32 -7.48 -4.96
N ASP A 56 -7.52 -7.67 -6.26
CA ASP A 56 -8.80 -7.46 -6.95
C ASP A 56 -9.25 -8.76 -7.62
N TRP A 57 -10.18 -9.49 -6.99
CA TRP A 57 -10.74 -10.71 -7.57
C TRP A 57 -12.12 -10.45 -8.16
N LEU A 58 -12.18 -10.42 -9.50
CA LEU A 58 -13.40 -10.21 -10.27
C LEU A 58 -14.14 -11.53 -10.46
N TYR A 59 -15.46 -11.52 -10.34
CA TYR A 59 -16.31 -12.71 -10.50
C TYR A 59 -15.76 -13.93 -9.71
N PRO A 60 -15.61 -13.82 -8.36
CA PRO A 60 -15.03 -14.89 -7.55
C PRO A 60 -15.65 -16.25 -7.83
N LYS A 61 -14.81 -17.27 -8.06
CA LYS A 61 -15.23 -18.66 -8.26
C LYS A 61 -14.11 -19.59 -7.84
N GLY A 62 -14.42 -20.63 -7.05
CA GLY A 62 -13.39 -21.50 -6.47
C GLY A 62 -12.72 -20.82 -5.26
N ALA A 63 -11.40 -20.87 -5.19
CA ALA A 63 -10.65 -20.25 -4.10
C ALA A 63 -9.26 -19.76 -4.54
N LEU A 64 -8.74 -18.77 -3.80
CA LEU A 64 -7.36 -18.28 -3.93
C LEU A 64 -6.61 -18.53 -2.61
N ARG A 65 -5.35 -18.92 -2.70
CA ARG A 65 -4.42 -18.95 -1.58
C ARG A 65 -3.33 -17.91 -1.80
N LEU A 66 -3.38 -16.85 -1.02
CA LEU A 66 -2.47 -15.71 -1.10
C LEU A 66 -1.38 -15.83 -0.05
N THR A 67 -0.12 -15.87 -0.48
CA THR A 67 1.05 -15.78 0.39
C THR A 67 1.63 -14.37 0.32
N LEU A 68 1.72 -13.68 1.46
CA LEU A 68 2.36 -12.37 1.55
C LEU A 68 3.76 -12.52 2.16
N SER A 69 4.74 -11.81 1.61
CA SER A 69 6.09 -11.81 2.15
C SER A 69 6.75 -10.47 1.87
N PRO A 70 7.12 -9.66 2.87
CA PRO A 70 7.79 -8.39 2.60
C PRO A 70 9.21 -8.64 2.09
N ARG A 71 9.67 -7.90 1.06
CA ARG A 71 11.11 -7.86 0.70
C ARG A 71 11.87 -7.11 1.78
N LEU A 72 12.27 -7.79 2.85
CA LEU A 72 13.20 -7.24 3.83
C LEU A 72 14.63 -7.57 3.39
N PRO A 73 15.57 -6.61 3.40
CA PRO A 73 16.99 -6.94 3.37
C PRO A 73 17.36 -7.60 4.70
N SER A 74 17.77 -8.86 4.65
CA SER A 74 18.14 -9.71 5.79
C SER A 74 19.39 -9.25 6.59
N ALA A 75 19.78 -7.97 6.53
CA ALA A 75 21.09 -7.50 6.99
C ALA A 75 21.08 -6.19 7.82
N ALA A 76 19.95 -5.79 8.41
CA ALA A 76 19.92 -4.67 9.37
C ALA A 76 20.03 -5.13 10.84
N VAL A 77 20.53 -6.36 11.08
CA VAL A 77 20.94 -6.81 12.40
C VAL A 77 22.44 -6.62 12.49
N GLY A 78 22.86 -5.40 12.84
CA GLY A 78 24.16 -5.23 13.49
C GLY A 78 24.15 -6.00 14.82
N PRO A 79 25.31 -6.47 15.30
CA PRO A 79 25.39 -7.22 16.55
C PRO A 79 24.96 -6.30 17.71
N GLY A 80 23.72 -6.44 18.18
CA GLY A 80 23.14 -5.64 19.25
C GLY A 80 21.68 -5.20 19.06
N GLY A 81 21.05 -5.46 17.91
CA GLY A 81 19.63 -5.11 17.69
C GLY A 81 18.68 -6.29 17.90
N SER A 82 18.03 -6.39 19.06
CA SER A 82 16.89 -7.30 19.27
C SER A 82 15.67 -6.84 18.47
N SER A 83 15.57 -7.17 17.19
CA SER A 83 14.28 -7.15 16.49
C SER A 83 13.54 -8.43 16.87
N SER A 84 12.30 -8.32 17.39
CA SER A 84 11.52 -9.50 17.79
C SER A 84 11.17 -10.41 16.60
N GLY A 85 11.39 -9.92 15.37
CA GLY A 85 11.00 -10.56 14.11
C GLY A 85 9.49 -10.68 13.95
N LEU A 86 8.69 -10.12 14.87
CA LEU A 86 7.25 -10.06 14.77
C LEU A 86 6.86 -9.18 13.57
N ILE A 87 5.92 -9.70 12.78
CA ILE A 87 5.31 -8.95 11.69
C ILE A 87 3.81 -8.89 11.97
N THR A 88 3.22 -7.72 11.83
CA THR A 88 1.77 -7.50 11.84
C THR A 88 1.31 -7.33 10.40
N ALA A 89 0.38 -8.17 9.94
CA ALA A 89 -0.39 -7.89 8.74
C ALA A 89 -1.69 -7.21 9.11
N CYS A 90 -2.11 -6.27 8.29
CA CYS A 90 -3.43 -5.72 8.34
C CYS A 90 -4.05 -5.78 6.94
N VAL A 91 -5.36 -6.05 6.89
CA VAL A 91 -6.15 -6.05 5.65
C VAL A 91 -7.32 -5.08 5.79
N LYS A 92 -7.55 -4.27 4.76
CA LYS A 92 -8.69 -3.36 4.63
C LYS A 92 -9.54 -3.78 3.43
N PRO A 93 -10.72 -4.38 3.65
CA PRO A 93 -11.66 -4.67 2.57
C PRO A 93 -12.16 -3.37 1.92
N SER A 94 -12.38 -3.40 0.61
CA SER A 94 -13.08 -2.32 -0.07
C SER A 94 -14.54 -2.26 0.38
N GLU A 95 -15.17 -1.09 0.28
CA GLU A 95 -16.61 -0.93 0.59
C GLU A 95 -17.48 -1.88 -0.23
N HIS A 96 -17.05 -2.21 -1.44
CA HIS A 96 -17.72 -3.12 -2.36
C HIS A 96 -17.16 -4.55 -2.29
N PHE A 97 -16.51 -4.98 -1.20
CA PHE A 97 -16.07 -6.36 -1.06
C PHE A 97 -17.28 -7.30 -0.93
N HIS A 98 -17.52 -8.16 -1.92
CA HIS A 98 -18.61 -9.13 -1.91
C HIS A 98 -18.36 -10.32 -2.84
N GLY A 99 -19.07 -11.42 -2.61
CA GLY A 99 -18.98 -12.67 -3.37
C GLY A 99 -17.85 -13.59 -2.92
N ALA A 100 -17.17 -13.28 -1.81
CA ALA A 100 -16.16 -14.15 -1.23
C ALA A 100 -16.01 -13.91 0.28
N GLN A 101 -15.34 -14.84 0.94
CA GLN A 101 -14.94 -14.77 2.34
C GLN A 101 -13.40 -14.82 2.41
N LEU A 102 -12.81 -14.04 3.32
CA LEU A 102 -11.38 -13.98 3.55
C LEU A 102 -11.03 -14.62 4.90
N TYR A 103 -10.11 -15.57 4.87
CA TYR A 103 -9.63 -16.33 6.01
C TYR A 103 -8.13 -16.14 6.23
N LEU A 104 -7.72 -16.17 7.49
CA LEU A 104 -6.33 -16.34 7.90
C LEU A 104 -6.02 -17.84 7.98
N GLU A 105 -5.00 -18.29 7.25
CA GLU A 105 -4.48 -19.64 7.37
C GLU A 105 -3.37 -19.68 8.42
N ARG A 106 -3.57 -20.43 9.51
CA ARG A 106 -2.60 -20.64 10.59
C ARG A 106 -2.65 -22.09 11.04
N ASP A 107 -1.51 -22.78 11.03
CA ASP A 107 -1.38 -24.18 11.48
C ASP A 107 -2.39 -25.14 10.85
N GLY A 108 -2.74 -24.91 9.58
CA GLY A 108 -3.74 -25.70 8.85
C GLY A 108 -5.20 -25.36 9.19
N VAL A 109 -5.44 -24.38 10.05
CA VAL A 109 -6.77 -23.88 10.41
C VAL A 109 -7.06 -22.58 9.65
N LEU A 110 -8.31 -22.43 9.19
CA LEU A 110 -8.81 -21.23 8.53
C LEU A 110 -9.68 -20.42 9.51
N GLU A 111 -9.20 -19.25 9.94
CA GLU A 111 -9.92 -18.32 10.80
C GLU A 111 -10.56 -17.21 9.96
N LEU A 112 -11.87 -17.00 10.07
CA LEU A 112 -12.59 -15.98 9.29
C LEU A 112 -12.17 -14.56 9.69
N LEU A 113 -11.59 -13.80 8.75
CA LEU A 113 -11.25 -12.39 8.95
C LEU A 113 -12.35 -11.45 8.44
N VAL A 114 -12.88 -11.75 7.25
CA VAL A 114 -13.89 -10.93 6.55
C VAL A 114 -14.92 -11.86 5.94
N GLY A 115 -16.17 -11.74 6.39
CA GLY A 115 -17.30 -12.46 5.80
C GLY A 115 -17.72 -11.89 4.45
N ASP A 116 -18.55 -12.65 3.74
CA ASP A 116 -19.24 -12.14 2.56
C ASP A 116 -20.27 -11.11 3.01
N ARG A 117 -20.18 -9.91 2.46
CA ARG A 117 -20.97 -8.77 2.90
C ARG A 117 -22.10 -8.53 1.92
N LEU A 118 -23.28 -8.32 2.49
CA LEU A 118 -24.40 -7.71 1.78
C LEU A 118 -24.29 -6.19 1.89
N GLU A 119 -24.91 -5.45 0.97
CA GLU A 119 -24.84 -3.97 0.93
C GLU A 119 -25.27 -3.29 2.24
N GLU A 120 -26.13 -3.93 3.04
CA GLU A 120 -26.60 -3.44 4.34
C GLU A 120 -25.63 -3.74 5.53
N SER A 121 -24.47 -4.32 5.27
CA SER A 121 -23.52 -4.73 6.32
C SER A 121 -22.80 -3.53 6.95
N PRO A 122 -22.51 -3.54 8.27
CA PRO A 122 -21.82 -2.44 8.96
C PRO A 122 -20.45 -2.17 8.33
N PRO A 123 -19.95 -0.93 8.28
CA PRO A 123 -18.80 -0.50 7.45
C PRO A 123 -17.55 -1.38 7.56
N THR A 124 -16.74 -1.40 6.50
CA THR A 124 -15.53 -2.23 6.46
C THR A 124 -14.52 -1.73 7.49
N ARG A 125 -14.02 -2.67 8.28
CA ARG A 125 -13.03 -2.38 9.31
C ARG A 125 -11.73 -3.07 8.94
N VAL A 126 -10.63 -2.39 9.24
CA VAL A 126 -9.30 -2.99 9.15
C VAL A 126 -9.24 -4.20 10.10
N ARG A 127 -8.63 -5.29 9.64
CA ARG A 127 -8.36 -6.50 10.43
C ARG A 127 -6.86 -6.70 10.50
N CYS A 128 -6.30 -6.73 11.71
CA CYS A 128 -4.87 -6.91 11.93
C CYS A 128 -4.60 -8.19 12.70
N PHE A 129 -3.50 -8.85 12.36
CA PHE A 129 -3.02 -10.07 13.00
C PHE A 129 -1.50 -10.13 12.94
N SER A 130 -0.89 -10.70 13.97
CA SER A 130 0.57 -10.80 14.07
C SER A 130 1.03 -12.23 13.84
N ARG A 131 2.21 -12.40 13.22
CA ARG A 131 2.87 -13.71 13.10
C ARG A 131 4.25 -13.70 13.73
N LEU A 132 4.65 -14.88 14.18
CA LEU A 132 5.97 -15.11 14.76
C LEU A 132 7.04 -15.16 13.66
N PRO A 133 8.33 -14.99 14.04
CA PRO A 133 9.44 -15.12 13.10
C PRO A 133 9.43 -16.49 12.41
N GLY A 134 9.53 -16.49 11.08
CA GLY A 134 9.59 -17.72 10.26
C GLY A 134 8.23 -18.24 9.78
N GLU A 135 7.11 -17.74 10.32
CA GLU A 135 5.77 -18.07 9.83
C GLU A 135 5.47 -17.31 8.52
N LYS A 136 4.82 -17.98 7.57
CA LYS A 136 4.33 -17.34 6.34
C LYS A 136 3.02 -16.61 6.61
N VAL A 137 2.81 -15.51 5.89
CA VAL A 137 1.50 -14.86 5.82
C VAL A 137 0.67 -15.59 4.79
N ALA A 138 -0.27 -16.43 5.21
CA ALA A 138 -1.17 -17.08 4.28
C ALA A 138 -2.60 -16.61 4.52
N LEU A 139 -3.24 -16.14 3.45
CA LEU A 139 -4.64 -15.76 3.40
C LEU A 139 -5.35 -16.66 2.41
N PHE A 140 -6.55 -17.11 2.77
CA PHE A 140 -7.37 -17.95 1.91
C PHE A 140 -8.65 -17.20 1.55
N LEU A 141 -8.92 -17.03 0.27
CA LEU A 141 -10.16 -16.46 -0.23
C LEU A 141 -11.03 -17.57 -0.81
N GLN A 142 -12.25 -17.66 -0.33
CA GLN A 142 -13.22 -18.63 -0.83
C GLN A 142 -14.40 -17.90 -1.46
N ALA A 143 -14.73 -18.22 -2.71
CA ALA A 143 -15.90 -17.66 -3.36
C ALA A 143 -17.19 -18.18 -2.70
N THR A 144 -18.15 -17.28 -2.50
CA THR A 144 -19.49 -17.66 -2.03
C THR A 144 -20.26 -18.29 -3.21
N PRO A 145 -20.84 -19.49 -3.06
CA PRO A 145 -21.62 -20.11 -4.12
C PRO A 145 -22.79 -19.23 -4.53
N HIS A 146 -22.94 -19.02 -5.84
CA HIS A 146 -24.04 -18.24 -6.39
C HIS A 146 -24.41 -18.73 -7.80
N GLN A 147 -25.66 -18.52 -8.22
CA GLN A 147 -26.20 -19.08 -9.47
C GLN A 147 -26.25 -18.11 -10.65
N ASP A 148 -26.11 -16.80 -10.42
CA ASP A 148 -26.07 -15.83 -11.51
C ASP A 148 -24.64 -15.44 -11.91
N ILE A 149 -24.53 -14.67 -13.00
CA ILE A 149 -23.28 -14.08 -13.50
C ILE A 149 -23.14 -12.60 -13.08
N SER A 150 -23.77 -12.20 -11.98
CA SER A 150 -23.69 -10.84 -11.46
C SER A 150 -22.23 -10.47 -11.21
N ARG A 151 -21.91 -9.22 -11.53
CA ARG A 151 -20.56 -8.70 -11.29
C ARG A 151 -20.34 -8.59 -9.79
N ARG A 152 -19.45 -9.44 -9.28
CA ARG A 152 -18.99 -9.42 -7.89
C ARG A 152 -17.50 -9.17 -7.83
N ILE A 153 -17.06 -8.46 -6.80
CA ILE A 153 -15.66 -8.09 -6.64
C ILE A 153 -15.27 -8.31 -5.18
N ALA A 154 -14.37 -9.25 -4.96
CA ALA A 154 -13.69 -9.42 -3.68
C ALA A 154 -12.36 -8.66 -3.74
N SER A 155 -12.37 -7.42 -3.28
CA SER A 155 -11.17 -6.57 -3.27
C SER A 155 -10.77 -6.05 -1.89
N PHE A 156 -9.48 -6.09 -1.60
CA PHE A 156 -8.93 -5.57 -0.36
C PHE A 156 -7.50 -5.08 -0.56
N ARG A 157 -7.05 -4.21 0.34
CA ARG A 157 -5.66 -3.79 0.45
C ARG A 157 -5.01 -4.46 1.65
N TYR A 158 -3.72 -4.72 1.56
CA TYR A 158 -2.94 -5.29 2.64
C TYR A 158 -1.73 -4.43 2.97
N GLU A 159 -1.32 -4.46 4.23
CA GLU A 159 -0.07 -3.90 4.72
C GLU A 159 0.60 -4.88 5.68
N LEU A 160 1.92 -4.97 5.61
CA LEU A 160 2.79 -5.78 6.44
C LEU A 160 3.76 -4.81 7.13
N ARG A 161 3.69 -4.76 8.46
CA ARG A 161 4.57 -3.96 9.29
C ARG A 161 5.38 -4.90 10.17
N GLY A 162 6.68 -4.69 10.26
CA GLY A 162 7.53 -5.36 11.23
C GLY A 162 8.06 -4.38 12.26
N ASP A 163 8.70 -4.88 13.32
CA ASP A 163 9.40 -4.04 14.29
C ASP A 163 10.47 -3.12 13.65
N TRP A 164 11.00 -3.46 12.47
CA TRP A 164 11.90 -2.60 11.70
C TRP A 164 11.20 -1.34 11.16
N THR A 165 9.95 -1.45 10.71
CA THR A 165 9.15 -0.28 10.29
C THR A 165 8.74 0.59 11.46
N VAL A 166 8.64 0.05 12.68
CA VAL A 166 8.39 0.84 13.90
C VAL A 166 9.54 1.79 14.22
N ARG A 167 10.76 1.52 13.72
CA ARG A 167 11.93 2.41 13.90
C ARG A 167 12.05 3.50 12.84
N LEU A 168 11.38 3.33 11.69
CA LEU A 168 11.31 4.31 10.59
C LEU A 168 9.99 5.08 10.57
N SER A 169 8.98 4.60 11.28
CA SER A 169 7.77 5.32 11.62
C SER A 169 8.03 6.07 12.91
N LEU A 170 7.98 7.40 12.86
CA LEU A 170 7.45 8.12 14.01
C LEU A 170 6.11 7.43 14.33
N ASP A 171 5.97 6.99 15.57
CA ASP A 171 4.80 6.34 16.18
C ASP A 171 4.70 4.81 16.03
N SER A 172 5.10 4.09 17.09
CA SER A 172 4.09 3.60 18.07
C SER A 172 4.70 2.76 19.19
N ASN A 173 4.88 3.38 20.36
CA ASN A 173 4.39 2.75 21.57
C ASN A 173 2.88 2.96 21.59
N PRO A 174 2.02 1.92 21.64
CA PRO A 174 0.57 2.12 21.63
C PRO A 174 0.00 2.63 22.97
N ILE A 175 0.84 3.02 23.95
CA ILE A 175 0.38 3.45 25.29
C ILE A 175 1.15 4.68 25.85
N SER A 176 2.00 5.37 25.08
CA SER A 176 2.71 6.55 25.61
C SER A 176 2.44 7.82 24.82
N SER A 177 1.52 8.61 25.36
CA SER A 177 1.27 10.06 25.16
C SER A 177 0.48 10.48 23.91
N ASN A 178 -0.79 10.84 24.16
CA ASN A 178 -1.64 11.71 23.34
C ASN A 178 -1.00 13.08 22.98
N GLU A 179 0.20 13.40 23.47
CA GLU A 179 0.86 14.70 23.31
C GLU A 179 1.77 14.79 22.07
N GLY A 180 2.18 13.65 21.49
CA GLY A 180 3.12 13.62 20.37
C GLY A 180 2.50 13.65 18.97
N ALA A 181 1.26 13.17 18.81
CA ALA A 181 0.69 12.90 17.49
C ALA A 181 0.23 14.15 16.73
N CYS A 182 -0.16 15.20 17.45
CA CYS A 182 -0.70 16.43 16.85
C CYS A 182 0.23 17.64 16.98
N ARG A 183 1.47 17.44 17.47
CA ARG A 183 2.44 18.53 17.59
C ARG A 183 2.93 18.93 16.20
N PRO A 184 3.13 20.24 15.94
CA PRO A 184 3.81 20.66 14.73
C PRO A 184 5.22 20.05 14.64
N CYS A 185 5.60 19.61 13.44
CA CYS A 185 6.95 19.11 13.19
C CYS A 185 7.99 20.21 13.39
N ASN A 186 9.12 19.86 14.00
CA ASN A 186 10.28 20.75 14.05
C ASN A 186 11.02 20.77 12.68
N ASN A 187 12.01 21.66 12.52
CA ASN A 187 12.73 21.80 11.24
C ASN A 187 13.40 20.50 10.78
N THR A 188 14.03 19.75 11.69
CA THR A 188 14.70 18.49 11.36
C THR A 188 13.70 17.43 10.92
N GLU A 189 12.59 17.27 11.66
CA GLU A 189 11.50 16.36 11.32
C GLU A 189 10.87 16.71 9.98
N LEU A 190 10.63 18.00 9.73
CA LEU A 190 10.08 18.50 8.47
C LEU A 190 10.99 18.17 7.28
N LEU A 191 12.29 18.47 7.39
CA LEU A 191 13.24 18.22 6.31
C LEU A 191 13.38 16.72 6.02
N MET A 192 13.40 15.88 7.05
CA MET A 192 13.38 14.43 6.89
C MET A 192 12.06 13.95 6.26
N ALA A 193 10.92 14.48 6.69
CA ALA A 193 9.60 14.12 6.18
C ALA A 193 9.48 14.38 4.67
N VAL A 194 10.01 15.50 4.17
CA VAL A 194 10.08 15.78 2.72
C VAL A 194 10.81 14.66 1.96
N CYS A 195 11.84 14.08 2.55
CA CYS A 195 12.68 13.08 1.91
C CYS A 195 12.12 11.65 1.99
N THR A 196 11.36 11.33 3.03
CA THR A 196 10.90 9.95 3.30
C THR A 196 9.41 9.74 3.11
N SER A 197 8.63 10.80 2.90
CA SER A 197 7.17 10.68 2.72
C SER A 197 6.81 10.07 1.37
N ASP A 198 5.69 9.36 1.35
CA ASP A 198 5.09 8.80 0.12
C ASP A 198 4.51 9.91 -0.76
N PHE A 199 4.10 11.02 -0.17
CA PHE A 199 3.68 12.22 -0.89
C PHE A 199 4.23 13.50 -0.25
N VAL A 200 4.50 14.48 -1.11
CA VAL A 200 4.91 15.84 -0.76
C VAL A 200 4.22 16.79 -1.73
N VAL A 201 3.29 17.59 -1.23
CA VAL A 201 2.45 18.48 -2.06
C VAL A 201 2.32 19.86 -1.45
N ARG A 202 2.29 20.89 -2.30
CA ARG A 202 1.95 22.26 -1.92
C ARG A 202 0.51 22.53 -2.29
N GLY A 203 -0.27 23.01 -1.34
CA GLY A 203 -1.68 23.28 -1.58
C GLY A 203 -2.33 24.16 -0.52
N ASN A 204 -3.63 24.37 -0.66
CA ASN A 204 -4.45 25.16 0.24
C ASN A 204 -5.58 24.28 0.78
N ILE A 205 -6.03 24.55 2.01
CA ILE A 205 -7.15 23.83 2.62
C ILE A 205 -8.44 24.44 2.10
N GLU A 206 -9.26 23.65 1.41
CA GLU A 206 -10.58 24.06 0.92
C GLU A 206 -11.66 23.83 1.97
N ALA A 207 -11.66 22.63 2.56
CA ALA A 207 -12.62 22.22 3.57
C ALA A 207 -12.00 21.15 4.48
N VAL A 208 -12.60 20.97 5.66
CA VAL A 208 -12.27 19.89 6.57
C VAL A 208 -13.59 19.26 6.99
N ASP A 209 -13.77 17.99 6.64
CA ASP A 209 -14.93 17.18 7.01
C ASP A 209 -14.54 16.20 8.12
N GLU A 210 -15.51 15.75 8.90
CA GLU A 210 -15.31 14.72 9.91
C GLU A 210 -15.83 13.38 9.41
N ASP A 211 -14.96 12.36 9.43
CA ASP A 211 -15.35 10.98 9.19
C ASP A 211 -15.66 10.32 10.54
N SER A 212 -16.96 10.16 10.81
CA SER A 212 -17.46 9.58 12.05
C SER A 212 -17.10 8.10 12.23
N GLU A 213 -16.86 7.37 11.14
CA GLU A 213 -16.55 5.94 11.17
C GLU A 213 -15.07 5.72 11.51
N LEU A 214 -14.19 6.49 10.87
CA LEU A 214 -12.74 6.41 11.08
C LEU A 214 -12.24 7.24 12.26
N ARG A 215 -13.12 8.06 12.87
CA ARG A 215 -12.75 9.08 13.86
C ARG A 215 -11.58 9.93 13.37
N ALA A 216 -11.64 10.32 12.09
CA ALA A 216 -10.60 11.07 11.39
C ALA A 216 -11.15 12.39 10.83
N ALA A 217 -10.31 13.41 10.78
CA ALA A 217 -10.57 14.63 10.02
C ALA A 217 -10.07 14.44 8.58
N VAL A 218 -10.92 14.74 7.59
CA VAL A 218 -10.63 14.66 6.16
C VAL A 218 -10.40 16.07 5.63
N ILE A 219 -9.16 16.39 5.30
CA ILE A 219 -8.74 17.68 4.78
C ILE A 219 -8.82 17.63 3.25
N LYS A 220 -9.73 18.42 2.67
CA LYS A 220 -9.82 18.63 1.21
C LYS A 220 -8.83 19.69 0.79
N VAL A 221 -7.90 19.33 -0.10
CA VAL A 221 -6.76 20.17 -0.49
C VAL A 221 -6.82 20.51 -1.97
N SER A 222 -6.82 21.81 -2.30
CA SER A 222 -6.45 22.27 -3.65
C SER A 222 -4.94 22.24 -3.78
N THR A 223 -4.45 21.41 -4.68
CA THR A 223 -3.03 21.21 -4.91
C THR A 223 -2.53 22.14 -6.01
N THR A 224 -1.57 22.97 -5.62
CA THR A 224 -0.87 23.90 -6.53
C THR A 224 0.35 23.27 -7.16
N ARG A 225 1.02 22.35 -6.44
CA ARG A 225 2.20 21.63 -6.93
C ARG A 225 2.35 20.29 -6.24
N VAL A 226 2.61 19.24 -7.02
CA VAL A 226 3.00 17.93 -6.51
C VAL A 226 4.51 17.79 -6.68
N PHE A 227 5.26 17.65 -5.59
CA PHE A 227 6.69 17.36 -5.66
C PHE A 227 6.96 15.87 -5.73
N ARG A 228 6.14 15.07 -5.02
CA ARG A 228 6.20 13.61 -4.99
C ARG A 228 4.83 13.05 -4.66
N GLN A 229 4.45 11.96 -5.32
CA GLN A 229 3.36 11.09 -4.87
C GLN A 229 3.59 9.66 -5.40
N LYS A 230 3.49 8.67 -4.52
CA LYS A 230 3.65 7.25 -4.89
C LYS A 230 2.48 6.73 -5.73
N TYR A 231 1.26 7.15 -5.39
CA TYR A 231 0.03 6.88 -6.13
C TYR A 231 -0.61 8.19 -6.60
N ALA A 232 -1.56 8.11 -7.52
CA ALA A 232 -2.33 9.24 -8.00
C ALA A 232 -3.36 9.71 -6.95
N LEU A 233 -2.86 10.20 -5.81
CA LEU A 233 -3.67 10.68 -4.67
C LEU A 233 -4.23 12.08 -4.93
N PHE A 234 -3.48 12.91 -5.65
CA PHE A 234 -3.87 14.25 -6.03
C PHE A 234 -4.05 14.28 -7.54
N THR A 235 -5.30 14.30 -7.98
CA THR A 235 -5.68 14.23 -9.39
C THR A 235 -6.67 15.34 -9.73
N GLY A 236 -6.83 15.63 -11.00
CA GLY A 236 -7.74 16.67 -11.47
C GLY A 236 -8.41 16.22 -12.75
N THR A 237 -9.65 16.64 -12.95
CA THR A 237 -10.45 16.39 -14.16
C THR A 237 -10.08 17.33 -15.33
N GLY A 238 -9.03 18.16 -15.17
CA GLY A 238 -8.58 19.13 -16.17
C GLY A 238 -7.15 19.66 -15.95
N ARG A 239 -6.70 20.56 -16.83
CA ARG A 239 -5.32 21.09 -16.90
C ARG A 239 -4.88 22.02 -15.75
N LEU A 240 -5.77 22.44 -14.85
CA LEU A 240 -5.49 23.62 -13.99
C LEU A 240 -5.67 23.41 -12.48
N THR A 241 -6.46 22.43 -12.02
CA THR A 241 -6.70 22.24 -10.58
C THR A 241 -6.61 20.76 -10.20
N LEU A 242 -5.56 20.40 -9.48
CA LEU A 242 -5.41 19.10 -8.83
C LEU A 242 -6.05 19.20 -7.44
N SER A 243 -6.83 18.21 -7.05
CA SER A 243 -7.37 18.11 -5.69
C SER A 243 -7.12 16.73 -5.10
N GLY A 244 -7.18 16.64 -3.78
CA GLY A 244 -7.04 15.38 -3.06
C GLY A 244 -7.46 15.52 -1.61
N GLU A 245 -7.55 14.38 -0.95
CA GLU A 245 -7.98 14.27 0.45
C GLU A 245 -6.83 13.75 1.31
N ILE A 246 -6.65 14.36 2.48
CA ILE A 246 -5.65 13.93 3.47
C ILE A 246 -6.32 13.72 4.82
N ARG A 247 -6.12 12.55 5.41
CA ARG A 247 -6.70 12.16 6.70
C ARG A 247 -5.74 12.48 7.85
N THR A 248 -6.29 12.86 8.99
CA THR A 248 -5.55 13.00 10.26
C THR A 248 -6.47 12.69 11.44
N LEU A 249 -5.91 12.56 12.64
CA LEU A 249 -6.69 12.29 13.84
C LEU A 249 -7.62 13.46 14.17
N LEU A 250 -8.89 13.18 14.52
CA LEU A 250 -9.86 14.22 14.92
C LEU A 250 -9.34 15.10 16.07
N GLN A 251 -8.63 14.50 17.03
CA GLN A 251 -8.10 15.21 18.19
C GLN A 251 -7.06 16.29 17.86
N CYS A 252 -6.51 16.29 16.63
CA CYS A 252 -5.61 17.35 16.18
C CYS A 252 -6.35 18.66 15.87
N GLY A 253 -7.69 18.66 15.82
CA GLY A 253 -8.50 19.87 15.74
C GLY A 253 -8.22 20.74 14.51
N VAL A 254 -7.93 20.10 13.37
CA VAL A 254 -7.60 20.80 12.13
C VAL A 254 -8.79 21.63 11.65
N ARG A 255 -8.51 22.87 11.23
CA ARG A 255 -9.52 23.80 10.71
C ARG A 255 -9.09 24.36 9.36
N PRO A 256 -10.03 24.75 8.50
CA PRO A 256 -9.71 25.53 7.31
C PRO A 256 -8.92 26.78 7.69
N GLY A 257 -7.79 26.99 7.03
CA GLY A 257 -6.88 28.09 7.30
C GLY A 257 -6.41 28.74 6.01
N ALA A 258 -6.35 30.07 5.99
CA ALA A 258 -5.83 30.81 4.84
C ALA A 258 -4.33 30.59 4.66
N GLY A 259 -3.90 30.52 3.40
CA GLY A 259 -2.50 30.41 3.00
C GLY A 259 -2.17 29.10 2.30
N SER A 260 -0.90 28.98 1.88
CA SER A 260 -0.35 27.79 1.24
C SER A 260 0.45 26.98 2.25
N PHE A 261 0.23 25.67 2.24
CA PHE A 261 0.85 24.71 3.13
C PHE A 261 1.65 23.68 2.31
N LEU A 262 2.70 23.14 2.95
CA LEU A 262 3.37 21.94 2.45
C LEU A 262 2.82 20.74 3.20
N PHE A 263 2.12 19.84 2.53
CA PHE A 263 1.63 18.60 3.11
C PHE A 263 2.60 17.47 2.79
N THR A 264 2.99 16.75 3.83
CA THR A 264 3.80 15.54 3.75
C THR A 264 3.09 14.44 4.49
N GLY A 265 3.30 13.18 4.10
CA GLY A 265 2.66 12.08 4.79
C GLY A 265 2.89 10.72 4.16
N ARG A 266 2.20 9.74 4.71
CA ARG A 266 2.27 8.34 4.29
C ARG A 266 0.96 7.88 3.74
N ILE A 267 1.03 6.81 2.95
CA ILE A 267 -0.16 6.16 2.45
C ILE A 267 -0.51 5.02 3.39
N HIS A 268 -1.76 4.97 3.81
CA HIS A 268 -2.30 3.86 4.59
C HIS A 268 -3.52 3.31 3.86
N PHE A 269 -3.45 2.06 3.41
CA PHE A 269 -4.47 1.40 2.61
C PHE A 269 -4.96 2.24 1.41
N GLY A 270 -4.01 2.87 0.71
CA GLY A 270 -4.32 3.71 -0.45
C GLY A 270 -4.86 5.11 -0.12
N GLU A 271 -5.01 5.44 1.16
CA GLU A 271 -5.46 6.76 1.62
C GLU A 271 -4.27 7.58 2.12
N ALA A 272 -4.25 8.88 1.83
CA ALA A 272 -3.21 9.76 2.32
C ALA A 272 -3.45 10.10 3.80
N TRP A 273 -2.44 9.88 4.65
CA TRP A 273 -2.43 10.24 6.05
C TRP A 273 -1.36 11.30 6.34
N LEU A 274 -1.74 12.32 7.08
CA LEU A 274 -0.93 13.49 7.37
C LEU A 274 0.28 13.12 8.25
N GLY A 275 1.47 13.57 7.84
CA GLY A 275 2.67 13.63 8.67
C GLY A 275 2.92 15.06 9.16
N CYS A 276 3.50 15.91 8.31
CA CYS A 276 3.73 17.33 8.60
C CYS A 276 2.94 18.25 7.67
N ALA A 277 2.48 19.38 8.20
CA ALA A 277 1.71 20.40 7.47
C ALA A 277 2.12 21.85 7.80
N PRO A 278 3.40 22.24 7.69
CA PRO A 278 3.78 23.64 7.91
C PRO A 278 3.20 24.56 6.83
N ARG A 279 3.16 25.86 7.12
CA ARG A 279 2.97 26.86 6.06
C ARG A 279 4.17 26.80 5.12
N TYR A 280 3.93 26.95 3.83
CA TYR A 280 4.97 26.83 2.82
C TYR A 280 6.12 27.84 3.02
N LYS A 281 5.80 29.05 3.50
CA LYS A 281 6.81 30.07 3.85
C LYS A 281 7.77 29.62 4.97
N ASP A 282 7.26 28.91 5.97
CA ASP A 282 8.04 28.48 7.12
C ASP A 282 8.95 27.31 6.71
N PHE A 283 8.45 26.42 5.84
CA PHE A 283 9.26 25.41 5.17
C PHE A 283 10.40 26.02 4.35
N LEU A 284 10.13 27.02 3.51
CA LEU A 284 11.17 27.65 2.69
C LEU A 284 12.29 28.26 3.54
N GLN A 285 11.94 28.87 4.68
CA GLN A 285 12.92 29.40 5.62
C GLN A 285 13.79 28.28 6.20
N ALA A 286 13.18 27.19 6.70
CA ALA A 286 13.89 26.04 7.24
C ALA A 286 14.79 25.37 6.18
N TYR A 287 14.29 25.20 4.95
CA TYR A 287 15.01 24.60 3.83
C TYR A 287 16.21 25.44 3.40
N THR A 288 16.04 26.76 3.27
CA THR A 288 17.12 27.67 2.90
C THR A 288 18.21 27.70 3.97
N GLN A 289 17.83 27.75 5.24
CA GLN A 289 18.78 27.70 6.35
C GLN A 289 19.58 26.39 6.33
N ALA A 290 18.92 25.25 6.18
CA ALA A 290 19.57 23.95 6.08
C ALA A 290 20.47 23.82 4.86
N LYS A 291 20.09 24.43 3.73
CA LYS A 291 20.90 24.49 2.51
C LYS A 291 22.20 25.28 2.73
N LEU A 292 22.12 26.43 3.40
CA LEU A 292 23.30 27.27 3.69
C LEU A 292 24.31 26.55 4.58
N VAL A 293 23.85 25.78 5.56
CA VAL A 293 24.72 25.02 6.47
C VAL A 293 25.05 23.61 5.94
N GLN A 294 24.64 23.26 4.71
CA GLN A 294 24.87 21.96 4.07
C GLN A 294 24.34 20.75 4.87
N GLN A 295 23.20 20.90 5.54
CA GLN A 295 22.56 19.86 6.35
C GLN A 295 21.21 19.40 5.76
N LEU A 296 21.06 19.44 4.44
CA LEU A 296 19.86 18.92 3.78
C LEU A 296 19.90 17.39 3.70
N PRO A 297 18.87 16.67 4.17
CA PRO A 297 18.79 15.21 4.01
C PRO A 297 18.57 14.78 2.56
N CYS A 298 17.88 15.62 1.77
CA CYS A 298 17.71 15.49 0.34
C CYS A 298 17.38 16.86 -0.28
N GLU A 299 17.54 16.97 -1.59
CA GLU A 299 17.16 18.17 -2.33
C GLU A 299 15.72 18.08 -2.85
N LEU A 300 14.97 19.16 -2.66
CA LEU A 300 13.66 19.38 -3.24
C LEU A 300 13.77 20.55 -4.24
N ALA A 301 13.23 20.37 -5.44
CA ALA A 301 13.16 21.43 -6.45
C ALA A 301 12.12 22.48 -6.06
N VAL A 302 12.45 23.31 -5.08
CA VAL A 302 11.68 24.48 -4.67
C VAL A 302 11.81 25.60 -5.70
N ASP A 303 10.75 26.43 -5.82
CA ASP A 303 10.73 27.61 -6.68
C ASP A 303 11.68 28.72 -6.21
#